data_AF-A0A091C1L1-F1
#
_entry.id   AF-A0A091C1L1-F1
#
_cell.length_a   1.000
_cell.length_b   1.000
_cell.length_c   1.000
_cell.angle_alpha   90.00
_cell.angle_beta   90.00
_cell.angle_gamma   90.00
#
_symmetry.space_group_name_H-M   'P 1'
#
loop_
_entity.id
_entity.type
_entity.pdbx_description
1 polymer ?
#
loop_
_entity_poly.entity_id
_entity_poly.type
_entity_poly.pdbx_seq_one_letter_code
_entity_poly.pdbx_strand_id
1 'polypeptide(L)'
;MKERTTLQKSLKPHWVWAIALGSSIGWGAFVQPTNWMSTAGPLGAILGFAIGGLLMMLIAISYGFLIRNFPVSGGEFAYAFISLGKTHAFISGWFLTLGYIV
;
A
#
# COMPACT_ATOMS: atom_id res chain seq x y z
N MET A 1 -2.53 33.89 -0.52
CA MET A 1 -2.55 32.44 -0.81
C MET A 1 -3.58 32.22 -1.91
N LYS A 2 -3.22 31.62 -3.05
CA LYS A 2 -4.22 31.22 -4.07
C LYS A 2 -5.16 30.20 -3.43
N GLU A 3 -6.46 30.40 -3.57
CA GLU A 3 -7.49 29.45 -3.12
C GLU A 3 -7.21 28.09 -3.77
N ARG A 4 -7.08 27.03 -2.97
CA ARG A 4 -6.85 25.69 -3.52
C ARG A 4 -8.14 25.21 -4.18
N THR A 5 -8.09 24.97 -5.48
CA THR A 5 -9.18 24.33 -6.20
C THR A 5 -9.38 22.92 -5.63
N THR A 6 -10.53 22.65 -5.01
CA THR A 6 -10.84 21.36 -4.39
C THR A 6 -11.69 20.52 -5.35
N LEU A 7 -11.37 19.23 -5.45
CA LEU A 7 -12.18 18.28 -6.22
C LEU A 7 -13.47 17.95 -5.45
N GLN A 8 -14.55 17.72 -6.19
CA GLN A 8 -15.77 17.19 -5.59
C GLN A 8 -15.57 15.74 -5.13
N LYS A 9 -16.04 15.41 -3.92
CA LYS A 9 -15.96 14.05 -3.35
C LYS A 9 -17.05 13.16 -3.94
N SER A 10 -16.90 12.76 -5.20
CA SER A 10 -17.87 11.95 -5.95
C SER A 10 -17.66 10.43 -5.83
N LEU A 11 -16.56 9.98 -5.22
CA LEU A 11 -16.23 8.55 -5.13
C LEU A 11 -17.19 7.80 -4.20
N LYS A 12 -17.87 6.79 -4.74
CA LYS A 12 -18.69 5.85 -3.97
C LYS A 12 -17.82 4.73 -3.37
N PRO A 13 -18.21 4.11 -2.23
CA PRO A 13 -17.42 3.07 -1.58
C PRO A 13 -17.03 1.89 -2.48
N HIS A 14 -17.92 1.44 -3.35
CA HIS A 14 -17.64 0.34 -4.28
C HIS A 14 -16.60 0.71 -5.36
N TRP A 15 -16.49 1.99 -5.74
CA TRP A 15 -15.42 2.46 -6.63
C TRP A 15 -14.07 2.47 -5.93
N VAL A 16 -14.04 2.80 -4.64
CA VAL A 16 -12.81 2.71 -3.83
C VAL A 16 -12.31 1.26 -3.78
N TRP A 17 -13.22 0.30 -3.56
CA TRP A 17 -12.88 -1.13 -3.61
C TRP A 17 -12.37 -1.58 -4.97
N ALA A 18 -13.00 -1.12 -6.05
CA ALA A 18 -12.54 -1.43 -7.40
C ALA A 18 -11.12 -0.91 -7.66
N ILE A 19 -10.80 0.31 -7.22
CA ILE A 19 -9.46 0.88 -7.33
C ILE A 19 -8.46 0.08 -6.49
N ALA A 20 -8.80 -0.25 -5.24
CA ALA A 20 -7.92 -1.00 -4.34
C ALA A 20 -7.60 -2.41 -4.88
N LEU A 21 -8.60 -3.13 -5.39
CA LEU A 21 -8.39 -4.44 -5.99
C LEU A 21 -7.57 -4.34 -7.29
N GLY A 22 -7.91 -3.37 -8.14
CA GLY A 22 -7.20 -3.12 -9.40
C GLY A 22 -5.74 -2.74 -9.20
N SER A 23 -5.40 -1.99 -8.15
CA SER A 23 -4.02 -1.62 -7.83
C SER A 23 -3.23 -2.73 -7.14
N SER A 24 -3.90 -3.70 -6.51
CA SER A 24 -3.22 -4.77 -5.74
C SER A 24 -2.85 -5.98 -6.62
N ILE A 25 -3.64 -6.28 -7.65
CA ILE A 25 -3.40 -7.42 -8.54
C ILE A 25 -2.49 -6.98 -9.69
N GLY A 26 -1.24 -7.46 -9.68
CA GLY A 26 -0.24 -7.16 -10.70
C GLY A 26 0.40 -8.41 -11.31
N TRP A 27 1.41 -8.20 -12.15
CA TRP A 27 2.20 -9.25 -12.83
C TRP A 27 2.63 -10.38 -11.90
N GLY A 28 3.07 -10.04 -10.68
CA GLY A 28 3.54 -11.01 -9.70
C GLY A 28 2.53 -12.10 -9.37
N ALA A 29 1.23 -11.77 -9.32
CA ALA A 29 0.17 -12.73 -9.02
C ALA A 29 0.03 -13.82 -10.09
N PHE A 30 0.43 -13.55 -11.33
CA PHE A 30 0.30 -14.48 -12.46
C PHE A 30 1.57 -15.26 -12.74
N VAL A 31 2.74 -14.66 -12.54
CA VAL A 31 4.02 -15.25 -12.97
C VAL A 31 4.82 -15.90 -11.85
N GLN A 32 4.73 -15.38 -10.64
CA GLN A 32 5.48 -15.91 -9.52
C GLN A 32 4.96 -17.26 -8.95
N PRO A 33 3.67 -17.64 -9.07
CA PRO A 33 3.19 -18.92 -8.54
C PRO A 33 3.98 -20.14 -9.01
N THR A 34 4.35 -20.18 -10.30
CA THR A 34 5.16 -21.28 -10.85
C THR A 34 6.55 -21.33 -10.20
N ASN A 35 7.18 -20.18 -10.00
CA ASN A 35 8.50 -20.08 -9.38
C ASN A 35 8.46 -20.49 -7.89
N TRP A 36 7.46 -20.02 -7.14
CA TRP A 36 7.29 -20.40 -5.73
C TRP A 36 7.02 -21.89 -5.58
N MET A 37 6.18 -22.46 -6.45
CA MET A 37 5.85 -23.87 -6.42
C MET A 37 7.06 -24.74 -6.79
N SER A 38 7.86 -24.32 -7.77
CA SER A 38 9.08 -25.05 -8.16
C SER A 38 10.21 -24.99 -7.13
N THR A 39 10.29 -23.93 -6.33
CA THR A 39 11.41 -23.71 -5.39
C THR A 39 11.07 -24.15 -3.96
N ALA A 40 9.90 -23.76 -3.45
CA ALA A 40 9.49 -24.03 -2.07
C ALA A 40 8.48 -25.18 -1.94
N GLY A 41 7.89 -25.63 -3.06
CA GLY A 41 6.81 -26.60 -3.08
C GLY A 41 5.47 -26.03 -2.60
N PRO A 42 4.37 -26.82 -2.66
CA PRO A 42 3.03 -26.36 -2.28
C PRO A 42 2.93 -25.91 -0.82
N LEU A 43 3.53 -26.66 0.11
CA LEU A 43 3.49 -26.32 1.53
C LEU A 43 4.26 -25.04 1.84
N GLY A 44 5.44 -24.86 1.23
CA GLY A 44 6.24 -23.65 1.38
C GLY A 44 5.52 -22.42 0.84
N ALA A 45 4.83 -22.53 -0.30
CA ALA A 45 4.04 -21.45 -0.87
C ALA A 45 2.87 -21.04 0.06
N ILE A 46 2.11 -22.02 0.59
CA ILE A 46 1.00 -21.75 1.52
C ILE A 46 1.50 -21.05 2.78
N LEU A 47 2.60 -21.52 3.37
CA LEU A 47 3.19 -20.87 4.56
C LEU A 47 3.69 -19.46 4.25
N GLY A 48 4.32 -19.25 3.10
CA GLY A 48 4.76 -17.93 2.64
C GLY A 48 3.58 -16.95 2.50
N PHE A 49 2.47 -17.39 1.89
CA PHE A 49 1.25 -16.60 1.80
C PHE A 49 0.60 -16.33 3.16
N ALA A 50 0.59 -17.31 4.07
CA ALA A 50 0.03 -17.13 5.40
C ALA A 50 0.81 -16.08 6.21
N ILE A 51 2.14 -16.16 6.20
CA ILE A 51 3.01 -15.19 6.90
C ILE A 51 2.92 -13.81 6.23
N GLY A 52 2.99 -13.76 4.90
CA GLY A 52 2.87 -12.51 4.15
C GLY A 52 1.52 -11.83 4.38
N GLY A 53 0.43 -12.59 4.32
CA GLY A 53 -0.92 -12.12 4.62
C GLY A 53 -1.06 -11.59 6.05
N LEU A 54 -0.46 -12.27 7.03
CA LEU A 54 -0.44 -11.81 8.43
C LEU A 54 0.28 -10.47 8.57
N LEU A 55 1.45 -10.31 7.95
CA LEU A 55 2.19 -9.04 7.95
C LEU A 55 1.40 -7.93 7.27
N MET A 56 0.74 -8.22 6.15
CA MET A 56 -0.11 -7.25 5.44
C MET A 56 -1.31 -6.82 6.29
N MET A 57 -1.92 -7.73 7.06
CA MET A 57 -3.02 -7.36 7.98
C MET A 57 -2.57 -6.38 9.06
N LEU A 58 -1.38 -6.57 9.64
CA LEU A 58 -0.83 -5.64 10.62
C LEU A 58 -0.66 -4.24 10.02
N ILE A 59 -0.10 -4.17 8.81
CA ILE A 59 0.06 -2.92 8.06
C ILE A 59 -1.31 -2.28 7.79
N ALA A 60 -2.29 -3.05 7.30
CA ALA A 60 -3.63 -2.54 6.99
C ALA A 60 -4.34 -1.93 8.21
N ILE A 61 -4.21 -2.56 9.39
CA ILE A 61 -4.76 -2.03 10.65
C ILE A 61 -4.08 -0.69 11.01
N SER A 62 -2.76 -0.61 10.92
CA SER A 62 -2.02 0.64 11.17
C SER A 62 -2.45 1.77 10.21
N TYR A 63 -2.64 1.46 8.92
CA TYR A 63 -3.15 2.43 7.95
C TYR A 63 -4.58 2.83 8.23
N GLY A 64 -5.45 1.91 8.65
CA GLY A 64 -6.81 2.21 9.04
C GLY A 64 -6.87 3.25 10.17
N PHE A 65 -5.97 3.15 11.15
CA PHE A 65 -5.83 4.14 12.21
C PHE A 65 -5.35 5.50 11.66
N LEU A 66 -4.34 5.52 10.79
CA LEU A 66 -3.79 6.74 10.20
C LEU A 66 -4.80 7.47 9.31
N ILE A 67 -5.52 6.75 8.44
CA ILE A 67 -6.54 7.33 7.54
C ILE A 67 -7.68 7.98 8.35
N ARG A 68 -8.08 7.36 9.47
CA ARG A 68 -9.14 7.89 10.34
C ARG A 68 -8.72 9.17 11.06
N ASN A 69 -7.47 9.25 11.52
CA ASN A 69 -6.96 10.42 12.25
C ASN A 69 -6.49 11.55 11.32
N PHE A 70 -5.96 11.21 10.15
CA PHE A 70 -5.38 12.13 9.20
C PHE A 70 -6.00 11.94 7.80
N PRO A 71 -7.16 12.54 7.52
CA PRO A 71 -7.85 12.43 6.24
C PRO A 71 -7.20 13.33 5.17
N VAL A 72 -5.91 13.11 4.92
CA VAL A 72 -5.10 13.85 3.93
C VAL A 72 -4.81 12.98 2.71
N SER A 73 -4.71 13.62 1.54
CA SER A 73 -4.22 12.96 0.33
C SER A 73 -2.70 13.02 0.31
N GLY A 74 -2.03 11.87 0.16
CA GLY A 74 -0.56 11.80 0.08
C GLY A 74 0.09 10.49 0.54
N GLY A 75 -0.69 9.51 1.00
CA GLY A 75 -0.19 8.16 1.32
C GLY A 75 0.86 8.14 2.43
N GLU A 76 1.80 7.21 2.33
CA GLU A 76 2.84 6.92 3.31
C GLU A 76 3.76 8.10 3.57
N PHE A 77 4.10 8.84 2.52
CA PHE A 77 4.94 10.03 2.65
C PHE A 77 4.27 11.07 3.54
N ALA A 78 2.99 11.34 3.30
CA ALA A 78 2.24 12.30 4.12
C ALA A 78 2.10 11.82 5.56
N TYR A 79 1.83 10.52 5.78
CA TYR A 79 1.74 9.96 7.13
C TYR A 79 3.08 10.00 7.88
N ALA A 80 4.18 9.64 7.22
CA ALA A 80 5.51 9.74 7.80
C ALA A 80 5.88 11.19 8.15
N PHE A 81 5.52 12.14 7.28
CA PHE A 81 5.77 13.56 7.52
C PHE A 81 5.00 14.10 8.73
N ILE A 82 3.73 13.74 8.85
CA ILE A 82 2.86 14.21 9.94
C ILE A 82 3.26 13.57 11.27
N SER A 83 3.59 12.28 11.29
CA SER A 83 3.86 11.54 12.53
C SER A 83 5.31 11.61 13.00
N LEU A 84 6.30 11.62 12.09
CA LEU A 84 7.71 11.43 12.41
C LEU A 84 8.65 12.54 11.87
N GLY A 85 8.08 13.54 11.18
CA GLY A 85 8.80 14.70 10.68
C GLY A 85 9.59 14.47 9.39
N LYS A 86 10.40 15.47 9.01
CA LYS A 86 11.02 15.60 7.68
C LYS A 86 11.98 14.46 7.32
N THR A 87 12.82 14.01 8.25
CA THR A 87 13.84 12.98 7.98
C THR A 87 13.20 11.64 7.61
N HIS A 88 12.22 11.20 8.40
CA HIS A 88 11.51 9.95 8.14
C HIS A 88 10.68 10.01 6.87
N ALA A 89 10.05 11.16 6.59
CA ALA A 89 9.33 11.39 5.34
C ALA A 89 10.26 11.36 4.11
N PHE A 90 11.47 11.92 4.23
CA PHE A 90 12.45 11.87 3.14
C PHE A 90 12.88 10.43 2.85
N ILE A 91 13.15 9.66 3.90
CA ILE A 91 13.51 8.23 3.78
C ILE A 91 12.36 7.45 3.15
N SER A 92 11.13 7.59 3.67
CA SER A 92 9.96 6.87 3.11
C SER A 92 9.66 7.28 1.67
N GLY A 93 9.80 8.57 1.34
CA GLY A 93 9.67 9.08 -0.02
C GLY A 93 10.67 8.42 -0.98
N TRP A 94 11.93 8.29 -0.59
CA TRP A 94 12.93 7.60 -1.42
C TRP A 94 12.62 6.12 -1.63
N PHE A 95 12.20 5.41 -0.57
CA PHE A 95 11.80 4.00 -0.70
C PHE A 95 10.60 3.83 -1.65
N LEU A 96 9.61 4.72 -1.57
CA LEU A 96 8.49 4.73 -2.51
C LEU A 96 8.97 4.98 -3.95
N THR A 97 9.77 6.04 -4.17
CA THR A 97 10.24 6.39 -5.51
C THR A 97 11.03 5.25 -6.15
N LEU A 98 11.95 4.61 -5.40
CA LEU A 98 12.69 3.46 -5.91
C LEU A 98 11.77 2.26 -6.17
N GLY A 99 10.83 1.99 -5.26
CA GLY A 99 9.89 0.87 -5.41
C GLY A 99 8.93 1.01 -6.59
N TYR A 100 8.61 2.23 -7.02
CA TYR A 100 7.75 2.48 -8.19
C TYR A 100 8.51 2.57 -9.53
N ILE A 101 9.81 2.83 -9.50
CA ILE A 101 10.64 2.95 -10.72
C ILE A 101 11.18 1.60 -11.17
N VAL A 102 11.51 0.71 -10.22
CA VAL A 102 12.06 -0.64 -10.48
C VAL A 102 10.96 -1.61 -10.89
#